data_AF-A0A259FGP1-F1
#
_entry.id   AF-A0A259FGP1-F1
#
_cell.length_a   1.000
_cell.length_b   1.000
_cell.length_c   1.000
_cell.angle_alpha   90.00
_cell.angle_beta   90.00
_cell.angle_gamma   90.00
#
_symmetry.space_group_name_H-M   'P 1'
#
loop_
_entity.id
_entity.type
_entity.pdbx_description
1 polymer ?
#
loop_
_entity_poly.entity_id
_entity_poly.type
_entity_poly.pdbx_seq_one_letter_code
_entity_poly.pdbx_strand_id
1 'polypeptide(L)'
;MITASLRLTGTLDDGAEVYRSYYLVADFGSHGSGKASIIPMSIGAPMPDDDHLEVKYGGEEQALKVAAEVIKALPGNQGLEVKAVINPE
;
A
#
# COMPACT_ATOMS: atom_id res chain seq x y z
N MET A 1 9.56 0.84 13.17
CA MET A 1 8.23 1.00 12.56
C MET A 1 8.35 2.07 11.51
N ILE A 2 7.89 1.80 10.29
CA ILE A 2 7.83 2.78 9.21
C ILE A 2 6.36 2.89 8.79
N THR A 3 5.87 4.12 8.68
CA THR A 3 4.52 4.35 8.14
C THR A 3 4.58 5.12 6.84
N ALA A 4 3.63 4.85 5.95
CA ALA A 4 3.49 5.60 4.71
C ALA A 4 2.04 5.85 4.35
N SER A 5 1.79 6.99 3.73
CA SER A 5 0.53 7.29 3.07
C SER A 5 0.69 7.05 1.58
N LEU A 6 -0.18 6.22 1.00
CA LEU A 6 -0.24 5.97 -0.44
C LEU A 6 -1.50 6.62 -1.00
N ARG A 7 -1.33 7.46 -2.03
CA ARG A 7 -2.44 8.08 -2.77
C ARG A 7 -2.39 7.62 -4.21
N LEU A 8 -3.53 7.19 -4.72
CA LEU A 8 -3.70 6.81 -6.11
C LEU A 8 -4.77 7.70 -6.73
N THR A 9 -4.43 8.32 -7.85
CA THR A 9 -5.31 9.25 -8.57
C THR A 9 -5.29 8.98 -10.05
N GLY A 10 -6.41 9.22 -10.73
CA GLY A 10 -6.48 9.13 -12.18
C GLY A 10 -7.92 9.13 -12.66
N THR A 11 -8.08 8.90 -13.96
CA THR A 11 -9.37 8.76 -14.62
C THR A 11 -9.52 7.33 -15.09
N LEU A 12 -10.64 6.68 -14.77
CA LEU A 12 -10.97 5.36 -15.30
C LEU A 12 -11.45 5.45 -16.75
N ASP A 13 -11.56 4.30 -17.42
CA ASP A 13 -11.98 4.20 -18.83
C ASP A 13 -13.40 4.76 -19.09
N ASP A 14 -14.24 4.87 -18.06
CA ASP A 14 -15.57 5.46 -18.12
C ASP A 14 -15.57 7.00 -17.92
N GLY A 15 -14.40 7.60 -17.74
CA GLY A 15 -14.23 9.03 -17.50
C GLY A 15 -14.38 9.45 -16.04
N ALA A 16 -14.59 8.51 -15.11
CA ALA A 16 -14.70 8.83 -13.69
C ALA A 16 -13.33 9.15 -13.09
N GLU A 17 -13.22 10.30 -12.42
CA GLU A 17 -12.07 10.60 -11.57
C GLU A 17 -12.10 9.72 -10.31
N VAL A 18 -10.99 9.03 -10.07
CA VAL A 18 -10.82 8.17 -8.92
C VAL A 18 -9.74 8.73 -8.02
N TYR A 19 -10.08 8.80 -6.73
CA TYR A 19 -9.14 9.06 -5.65
C TYR A 19 -9.17 7.89 -4.68
N ARG A 20 -8.00 7.31 -4.40
CA ARG A 20 -7.84 6.27 -3.39
C ARG A 20 -6.69 6.58 -2.46
N SER A 21 -6.88 6.26 -1.19
CA SER A 21 -5.89 6.50 -0.16
C SER A 21 -5.75 5.27 0.72
N TYR A 22 -4.51 4.93 1.04
CA TYR A 22 -4.15 3.85 1.95
C TYR A 22 -3.14 4.38 2.97
N TYR A 23 -3.24 3.88 4.19
CA TYR A 23 -2.22 4.04 5.22
C TYR A 23 -1.53 2.70 5.40
N LEU A 24 -0.21 2.71 5.31
CA LEU A 24 0.65 1.54 5.46
C LEU A 24 1.39 1.65 6.78
N VAL A 25 1.37 0.58 7.55
CA VAL A 25 2.17 0.45 8.78
C VAL A 25 3.05 -0.77 8.61
N ALA A 26 4.37 -0.59 8.63
CA ALA A 26 5.33 -1.67 8.50
C ALA A 26 6.23 -1.75 9.73
N ASP A 27 6.43 -2.98 10.21
CA ASP A 27 7.22 -3.29 11.40
C ASP A 27 8.27 -4.34 11.09
N PHE A 28 9.44 -4.19 11.72
CA PHE A 28 10.48 -5.18 11.69
C PHE A 28 10.05 -6.43 12.47
N GLY A 29 10.11 -7.59 11.80
CA GLY A 29 9.77 -8.88 12.37
C GLY A 29 11.00 -9.65 12.88
N SER A 30 10.85 -10.95 13.08
CA SER A 30 11.95 -11.80 13.57
C SER A 30 12.94 -12.13 12.45
N HIS A 31 14.24 -12.24 12.77
CA HIS A 31 15.26 -12.75 11.85
C HIS A 31 15.39 -11.98 10.51
N GLY A 32 15.17 -10.66 10.52
CA GLY A 32 15.26 -9.84 9.30
C GLY A 32 13.98 -9.80 8.46
N SER A 33 12.92 -10.45 8.93
CA SER A 33 11.59 -10.38 8.32
C SER A 33 10.95 -9.00 8.54
N GLY A 34 9.90 -8.72 7.78
CA GLY A 34 9.08 -7.53 7.96
C GLY A 34 7.61 -7.86 7.77
N LYS A 35 6.74 -7.12 8.43
CA LYS A 35 5.29 -7.21 8.26
C LYS A 35 4.74 -5.84 7.93
N ALA A 36 3.85 -5.75 6.95
CA ALA A 36 3.11 -4.55 6.61
C ALA A 36 1.61 -4.80 6.80
N SER A 37 0.90 -3.80 7.30
CA SER A 37 -0.56 -3.77 7.40
C SER A 37 -1.08 -2.70 6.45
N ILE A 38 -2.15 -3.01 5.71
CA ILE A 38 -2.76 -2.17 4.70
C ILE A 38 -4.10 -1.66 5.23
N ILE A 39 -4.23 -0.35 5.39
CA ILE A 39 -5.44 0.28 5.93
C ILE A 39 -6.05 1.17 4.85
N PRO A 40 -7.24 0.84 4.30
CA PRO A 40 -7.90 1.69 3.33
C PRO A 40 -8.46 2.94 4.03
N MET A 41 -8.14 4.12 3.49
CA MET A 41 -8.56 5.41 4.05
C MET A 41 -9.66 6.08 3.22
N SER A 42 -9.91 5.60 2.00
CA SER A 42 -10.99 6.07 1.13
C SER A 42 -12.04 4.98 0.94
N ILE A 43 -13.31 5.38 0.89
CA ILE A 43 -14.43 4.48 0.61
C ILE A 43 -14.25 3.82 -0.77
N GLY A 44 -14.46 2.51 -0.84
CA GLY A 44 -14.39 1.75 -2.09
C GLY A 44 -12.96 1.53 -2.61
N ALA A 45 -11.93 1.80 -1.81
CA ALA A 45 -10.57 1.38 -2.11
C ALA A 45 -10.49 -0.16 -2.17
N PRO A 46 -10.04 -0.76 -3.29
CA PRO A 46 -9.81 -2.19 -3.36
C PRO A 46 -8.79 -2.63 -2.31
N MET A 47 -9.04 -3.80 -1.73
CA MET A 47 -8.14 -4.43 -0.78
C MET A 47 -7.60 -5.73 -1.36
N PRO A 48 -6.37 -6.13 -1.01
CA PRO A 48 -5.95 -7.52 -1.17
C PRO A 48 -6.78 -8.44 -0.26
N ASP A 49 -6.71 -9.75 -0.54
CA ASP A 49 -7.45 -10.75 0.23
C ASP A 49 -7.00 -10.83 1.71
N ASP A 50 -5.72 -10.51 1.97
CA ASP A 50 -5.13 -10.40 3.31
C ASP A 50 -4.73 -8.94 3.55
N ASP A 51 -5.18 -8.36 4.66
CA ASP A 51 -4.86 -7.00 5.06
C ASP A 51 -3.44 -6.87 5.63
N HIS A 52 -2.77 -8.00 5.83
CA HIS A 52 -1.38 -8.09 6.21
C HIS A 52 -0.52 -8.73 5.12
N LEU A 53 0.73 -8.29 5.08
CA LEU A 53 1.74 -8.84 4.20
C LEU A 53 3.03 -9.08 4.97
N GLU A 54 3.58 -10.27 4.85
CA GLU A 54 4.85 -10.64 5.49
C GLU A 54 5.93 -10.93 4.44
N VAL A 55 7.13 -10.38 4.66
CA VAL A 55 8.32 -10.66 3.85
C VAL A 55 9.36 -11.37 4.71
N LYS A 56 10.03 -12.37 4.14
CA LYS A 56 11.05 -13.16 4.86
C LYS A 56 12.33 -12.38 5.16
N TYR A 57 12.67 -11.40 4.32
CA TYR A 57 13.92 -10.63 4.41
C TYR A 57 13.69 -9.17 4.02
N GLY A 58 14.60 -8.29 4.46
CA GLY A 58 14.60 -6.86 4.12
C GLY A 58 13.79 -5.98 5.07
N GLY A 59 13.29 -6.54 6.17
CA GLY A 59 12.65 -5.80 7.24
C GLY A 59 11.39 -5.03 6.84
N GLU A 60 11.05 -4.04 7.66
CA GLU A 60 9.94 -3.10 7.49
C GLU A 60 9.98 -2.35 6.15
N GLU A 61 11.15 -1.95 5.66
CA GLU A 61 11.28 -1.23 4.39
C GLU A 61 10.85 -2.11 3.21
N GLN A 62 11.29 -3.37 3.17
CA GLN A 62 10.89 -4.30 2.12
C GLN A 62 9.40 -4.65 2.23
N ALA A 63 8.88 -4.83 3.44
CA ALA A 63 7.46 -5.09 3.65
C ALA A 63 6.59 -3.95 3.10
N LEU A 64 7.00 -2.69 3.34
CA LEU A 64 6.30 -1.51 2.86
C LEU A 64 6.34 -1.39 1.33
N LYS A 65 7.49 -1.65 0.69
CA LYS A 65 7.61 -1.68 -0.77
C LYS A 65 6.70 -2.73 -1.39
N VAL A 66 6.71 -3.95 -0.85
CA VAL A 66 5.87 -5.03 -1.38
C VAL A 66 4.38 -4.71 -1.19
N ALA A 67 3.99 -4.15 -0.04
CA ALA A 67 2.60 -3.72 0.19
C ALA A 67 2.15 -2.65 -0.83
N ALA A 68 3.00 -1.66 -1.12
CA ALA A 68 2.70 -0.63 -2.12
C ALA A 68 2.53 -1.22 -3.54
N GLU A 69 3.38 -2.17 -3.93
CA GLU A 69 3.29 -2.84 -5.23
C GLU A 69 2.03 -3.74 -5.33
N VAL A 70 1.68 -4.44 -4.24
CA VAL A 70 0.43 -5.22 -4.19
C VAL A 70 -0.78 -4.31 -4.39
N ILE A 71 -0.86 -3.18 -3.67
CA ILE A 71 -1.95 -2.22 -3.84
C ILE A 71 -2.02 -1.71 -5.27
N LYS A 72 -0.89 -1.33 -5.85
CA LYS A 72 -0.82 -0.85 -7.25
C LYS A 72 -1.30 -1.90 -8.24
N ALA A 73 -1.04 -3.18 -7.98
CA ALA A 73 -1.41 -4.29 -8.86
C ALA A 73 -2.91 -4.68 -8.78
N LEU A 74 -3.63 -4.25 -7.74
CA LEU A 74 -5.06 -4.58 -7.59
C LEU A 74 -5.85 -4.13 -8.83
N PRO A 75 -6.78 -4.94 -9.35
CA PRO A 75 -7.48 -4.68 -10.61
C PRO A 75 -8.09 -3.27 -10.70
N GLY A 76 -8.69 -2.78 -9.61
CA GLY A 76 -9.27 -1.45 -9.62
C GLY A 76 -8.24 -0.31 -9.65
N ASN A 77 -7.00 -0.53 -9.22
CA ASN A 77 -5.95 0.49 -9.08
C ASN A 77 -5.03 0.58 -10.31
N GLN A 78 -5.17 -0.34 -11.27
CA GLN A 78 -4.33 -0.38 -12.45
C GLN A 78 -4.50 0.89 -13.29
N GLY A 79 -3.38 1.44 -13.75
CA GLY A 79 -3.35 2.68 -14.54
C GLY A 79 -3.44 3.98 -13.73
N LEU A 80 -3.71 3.92 -12.41
CA LEU A 80 -3.70 5.10 -11.57
C LEU A 80 -2.26 5.57 -11.28
N GLU A 81 -2.08 6.89 -11.23
CA GLU A 81 -0.85 7.50 -10.76
C GLU A 81 -0.70 7.25 -9.26
N VAL A 82 0.48 6.80 -8.83
CA VAL A 82 0.74 6.45 -7.43
C VAL A 82 1.72 7.44 -6.82
N LYS A 83 1.32 8.04 -5.69
CA LYS A 83 2.17 8.90 -4.87
C LYS A 83 2.30 8.32 -3.46
N ALA A 84 3.52 7.98 -3.08
CA ALA A 84 3.86 7.52 -1.74
C ALA A 84 4.53 8.64 -0.92
N VAL A 85 4.14 8.78 0.34
CA VAL A 85 4.80 9.66 1.31
C VAL A 85 5.16 8.79 2.51
N ILE A 86 6.45 8.61 2.75
CA ILE A 86 6.95 7.97 3.97
C ILE A 86 6.89 9.02 5.08
N ASN A 87 6.21 8.71 6.17
CA ASN A 87 6.11 9.63 7.30
C ASN A 87 7.28 9.33 8.25
N PRO A 88 8.19 10.30 8.50
CA PRO A 88 9.17 10.17 9.55
C PRO A 88 8.46 10.14 10.92
N GLU A 89 8.99 9.34 11.85
CA GLU A 89 8.55 9.32 13.25
C GLU A 89 8.72 10.69 13.94
#